data_AF-A0A7K2ZGH4-F1
#
_entry.id   AF-A0A7K2ZGH4-F1
#
_cell.length_a   1.000
_cell.length_b   1.000
_cell.length_c   1.000
_cell.angle_alpha   90.00
_cell.angle_beta   90.00
_cell.angle_gamma   90.00
#
_symmetry.space_group_name_H-M   'P 1'
#
loop_
_entity.id
_entity.type
_entity.pdbx_description
1 polymer ?
#
loop_
_entity_poly.entity_id
_entity_poly.type
_entity_poly.pdbx_seq_one_letter_code
_entity_poly.pdbx_strand_id
1 'polypeptide(L)'
;MWLGLALVAGPLFGAAGWWWRRGPDVRRRVLSLGAFAGLWGMEGLMYAVDLGYMPEAYACLALFVLIPLLMARDHKERALTPGAAAVCGLVAYGGVEVPLQILSA
;
A
#
# COMPACT_ATOMS: atom_id res chain seq x y z
N MET A 1 20.17 -6.58 -4.18
CA MET A 1 18.93 -5.78 -4.34
C MET A 1 17.94 -6.04 -3.21
N TRP A 2 17.43 -7.27 -3.05
CA TRP A 2 16.45 -7.64 -2.01
C TRP A 2 16.83 -7.27 -0.57
N LEU A 3 18.08 -7.51 -0.15
CA LEU A 3 18.59 -7.10 1.16
C LEU A 3 18.56 -5.58 1.36
N GLY A 4 18.87 -4.82 0.32
CA GLY A 4 18.81 -3.35 0.37
C GLY A 4 17.38 -2.83 0.47
N LEU A 5 16.46 -3.42 -0.31
CA LEU A 5 15.03 -3.12 -0.22
C LEU A 5 14.47 -3.45 1.17
N ALA A 6 14.83 -4.60 1.75
CA ALA A 6 14.41 -4.98 3.09
C ALA A 6 14.93 -4.02 4.17
N LEU A 7 16.16 -3.54 4.04
CA LEU A 7 16.76 -2.56 4.95
C LEU A 7 16.09 -1.18 4.88
N VAL A 8 15.49 -0.81 3.74
CA VAL A 8 14.72 0.44 3.60
C VAL A 8 13.27 0.25 4.01
N ALA A 9 12.65 -0.84 3.57
CA ALA A 9 11.26 -1.18 3.85
C ALA A 9 11.02 -1.40 5.34
N GLY A 10 11.92 -2.10 6.04
CA GLY A 10 11.79 -2.38 7.47
C GLY A 10 11.58 -1.11 8.32
N PRO A 11 12.52 -0.13 8.28
CA PRO A 11 12.36 1.15 8.96
C PRO A 11 11.15 1.95 8.50
N LEU A 12 10.84 1.94 7.19
CA LEU A 12 9.70 2.66 6.63
C LEU A 12 8.37 2.13 7.20
N PHE A 13 8.15 0.82 7.14
CA PHE A 13 6.97 0.17 7.69
C PHE A 13 6.95 0.21 9.23
N GLY A 14 8.13 0.18 9.88
CA GLY A 14 8.27 0.38 11.32
C GLY A 14 7.80 1.77 11.77
N ALA A 15 8.21 2.82 11.07
CA ALA A 15 7.79 4.19 11.33
C ALA A 15 6.28 4.38 11.06
N ALA A 16 5.78 3.82 9.95
CA ALA A 16 4.36 3.83 9.62
C ALA A 16 3.52 3.14 10.71
N GLY A 17 3.96 1.96 11.18
CA GLY A 17 3.33 1.23 12.27
C GLY A 17 3.37 2.00 13.60
N TRP A 18 4.48 2.69 13.89
CA TRP A 18 4.58 3.55 15.06
C TRP A 18 3.60 4.73 15.01
N TRP A 19 3.48 5.41 13.86
CA TRP A 19 2.49 6.47 13.66
C TRP A 19 1.05 5.96 13.76
N TRP A 20 0.76 4.77 13.26
CA TRP A 20 -0.57 4.18 13.41
C TRP A 20 -0.92 3.88 14.88
N ARG A 21 0.03 3.35 15.67
CA ARG A 21 -0.21 2.98 17.08
C ARG A 21 -0.20 4.19 18.02
N ARG A 22 0.77 5.09 17.88
CA ARG A 22 1.08 6.16 18.85
C ARG A 22 0.98 7.57 18.29
N GLY A 23 0.74 7.74 16.99
CA GLY A 23 0.65 9.07 16.39
C GLY A 23 -0.53 9.87 16.95
N PRO A 24 -0.34 11.14 17.35
CA PRO A 24 -1.42 12.00 17.82
C PRO A 24 -2.32 12.49 16.66
N ASP A 25 -1.79 12.53 15.43
CA ASP A 25 -2.45 13.11 14.27
C ASP A 25 -3.20 12.08 13.42
N VAL A 26 -4.48 12.33 13.15
CA VAL A 26 -5.31 11.55 12.21
C VAL A 26 -4.66 11.44 10.82
N ARG A 27 -4.03 12.52 10.34
CA ARG A 27 -3.36 12.52 9.02
C ARG A 27 -2.22 11.50 8.94
N ARG A 28 -1.40 11.40 9.99
CA ARG A 28 -0.28 10.44 10.01
C ARG A 28 -0.76 9.00 10.05
N ARG A 29 -1.90 8.75 10.72
CA ARG A 29 -2.53 7.42 10.78
C ARG A 29 -3.15 7.02 9.44
N VAL A 30 -3.86 7.95 8.79
CA VAL A 30 -4.44 7.73 7.46
C VAL A 30 -3.33 7.50 6.43
N LEU A 31 -2.24 8.28 6.47
CA LEU A 31 -1.10 8.10 5.58
C LEU A 31 -0.36 6.79 5.83
N SER A 32 -0.16 6.39 7.08
CA SER A 32 0.53 5.13 7.37
C SER A 32 -0.28 3.90 6.97
N LEU A 33 -1.58 3.90 7.29
CA LEU A 33 -2.49 2.84 6.82
C LEU A 33 -2.69 2.88 5.31
N GLY A 34 -2.73 4.07 4.72
CA GLY A 34 -2.82 4.28 3.28
C GLY A 34 -1.60 3.73 2.56
N ALA A 35 -0.40 4.03 3.03
CA ALA A 35 0.83 3.47 2.46
C ALA A 35 0.87 1.94 2.57
N PHE A 36 0.46 1.37 3.71
CA PHE A 36 0.43 -0.08 3.92
C PHE A 36 -0.62 -0.79 3.07
N ALA A 37 -1.84 -0.27 2.99
CA ALA A 37 -2.88 -0.80 2.13
C ALA A 37 -2.57 -0.59 0.64
N GLY A 38 -2.00 0.57 0.28
CA GLY A 38 -1.62 0.93 -1.08
C GLY A 38 -0.59 0.00 -1.70
N LEU A 39 0.31 -0.59 -0.90
CA LEU A 39 1.20 -1.67 -1.34
C LEU A 39 0.42 -2.84 -1.96
N TRP A 40 -0.65 -3.29 -1.31
CA TRP A 40 -1.51 -4.35 -1.84
C TRP A 40 -2.31 -3.90 -3.05
N GLY A 41 -2.63 -2.60 -3.15
CA GLY A 41 -3.22 -2.03 -4.35
C GLY A 41 -2.28 -2.11 -5.55
N MET A 42 -1.00 -1.75 -5.37
CA MET A 42 0.04 -1.89 -6.38
C MET A 42 0.23 -3.36 -6.79
N GLU A 43 0.44 -4.27 -5.82
CA GLU A 43 0.62 -5.70 -6.10
C GLU A 43 -0.60 -6.28 -6.84
N GLY A 44 -1.82 -5.90 -6.43
CA GLY A 44 -3.04 -6.33 -7.09
C GLY A 44 -3.12 -5.85 -8.55
N LEU A 45 -2.69 -4.61 -8.84
CA LEU A 45 -2.59 -4.10 -10.20
C LEU A 45 -1.55 -4.87 -11.02
N MET A 46 -0.36 -5.12 -10.47
CA MET A 46 0.66 -5.92 -11.13
C MET A 46 0.14 -7.33 -11.45
N TYR A 47 -0.52 -7.99 -10.50
CA TYR A 47 -1.11 -9.31 -10.74
C TYR A 47 -2.22 -9.31 -11.77
N ALA A 48 -3.10 -8.30 -11.75
CA ALA A 48 -4.23 -8.21 -12.67
C ALA A 48 -3.83 -7.81 -14.09
N VAL A 49 -2.92 -6.85 -14.23
CA VAL A 49 -2.60 -6.19 -15.51
C VAL A 49 -1.39 -6.83 -16.17
N ASP A 50 -0.33 -7.12 -15.42
CA ASP A 50 0.96 -7.50 -15.98
C ASP A 50 1.15 -9.03 -15.99
N LEU A 51 0.72 -9.71 -14.92
CA LEU A 51 0.94 -11.16 -14.74
C LEU A 51 -0.27 -12.04 -15.10
N GLY A 52 -1.49 -11.48 -15.12
CA GLY A 52 -2.72 -12.23 -15.38
C GLY A 52 -3.16 -13.19 -14.27
N TYR A 53 -2.61 -13.06 -13.06
CA TYR A 53 -2.91 -13.90 -11.90
C TYR A 53 -4.10 -13.37 -11.11
N MET A 54 -5.30 -13.71 -11.60
CA MET A 54 -6.58 -13.21 -11.05
C MET A 54 -6.85 -13.61 -9.59
N PRO A 55 -6.58 -14.86 -9.13
CA PRO A 55 -6.80 -15.22 -7.72
C PRO A 55 -5.98 -14.35 -6.75
N GLU A 56 -4.71 -14.11 -7.09
CA GLU A 56 -3.77 -13.29 -6.33
C GLU A 56 -4.17 -11.81 -6.37
N ALA A 57 -4.65 -11.33 -7.51
CA ALA A 57 -5.20 -9.98 -7.64
C ALA A 57 -6.41 -9.78 -6.71
N TYR A 58 -7.33 -10.75 -6.63
CA TYR A 58 -8.47 -10.68 -5.71
C TYR A 58 -8.03 -10.75 -4.24
N ALA A 59 -7.03 -11.56 -3.91
CA ALA A 59 -6.46 -11.60 -2.56
C ALA A 59 -5.86 -10.25 -2.16
N CYS A 60 -5.10 -9.62 -3.07
CA CYS A 60 -4.52 -8.29 -2.86
C CYS A 60 -5.60 -7.21 -2.72
N LEU A 61 -6.65 -7.27 -3.55
CA LEU A 61 -7.81 -6.37 -3.44
C LEU A 61 -8.53 -6.54 -2.09
N ALA A 62 -8.72 -7.78 -1.64
CA ALA A 62 -9.31 -8.04 -0.33
C ALA A 62 -8.47 -7.41 0.79
N LEU A 63 -7.14 -7.54 0.75
CA LEU A 63 -6.24 -6.92 1.72
C LEU A 63 -6.29 -5.38 1.65
N PHE A 64 -6.27 -4.81 0.45
CA PHE A 64 -6.40 -3.36 0.22
C PHE A 64 -7.65 -2.78 0.88
N VAL A 65 -8.77 -3.52 0.86
CA VAL A 65 -10.05 -3.09 1.46
C VAL A 65 -10.13 -3.40 2.96
N LEU A 66 -9.71 -4.60 3.37
CA LEU A 66 -9.84 -5.07 4.74
C LEU A 66 -8.92 -4.31 5.71
N ILE A 67 -7.69 -3.95 5.28
CA ILE A 67 -6.73 -3.25 6.14
C ILE A 67 -7.31 -1.90 6.64
N PRO A 68 -7.78 -0.98 5.77
CA PRO A 68 -8.43 0.26 6.22
C PRO A 68 -9.65 0.01 7.10
N LEU A 69 -10.50 -0.97 6.74
CA LEU A 69 -11.74 -1.24 7.47
C LEU A 69 -11.49 -1.75 8.90
N LEU A 70 -10.51 -2.64 9.07
CA LEU A 70 -10.21 -3.27 10.35
C LEU A 70 -9.28 -2.41 11.23
N MET A 71 -8.37 -1.65 10.63
CA MET A 71 -7.31 -0.96 11.38
C MET A 71 -7.55 0.54 11.61
N ALA A 72 -8.45 1.18 10.86
CA ALA A 72 -8.82 2.56 11.14
C ALA A 72 -9.75 2.64 12.35
N ARG A 73 -9.49 3.60 13.24
CA ARG A 73 -10.16 3.69 14.55
C ARG A 73 -11.54 4.34 14.45
N ASP A 74 -11.69 5.31 13.56
CA ASP A 74 -12.90 6.11 13.39
C ASP A 74 -13.50 5.96 11.99
N HIS A 75 -14.80 6.19 11.85
CA HIS A 75 -15.50 6.16 10.56
C HIS A 75 -14.90 7.15 9.54
N LYS A 76 -14.41 8.30 10.01
CA LYS A 76 -13.73 9.29 9.18
C LYS A 76 -12.38 8.76 8.66
N GLU A 77 -11.61 8.07 9.49
CA GLU A 77 -10.38 7.41 9.06
C GLU A 77 -10.68 6.29 8.06
N ARG A 78 -11.72 5.49 8.30
CA ARG A 78 -12.16 4.43 7.36
C ARG A 78 -12.56 4.93 5.98
N ALA A 79 -13.10 6.15 5.89
CA ALA A 79 -13.46 6.76 4.61
C ALA A 79 -12.24 7.39 3.89
N LEU A 80 -11.27 7.93 4.64
CA LEU A 80 -10.11 8.62 4.08
C LEU A 80 -8.96 7.68 3.69
N THR A 81 -8.76 6.62 4.46
CA THR A 81 -7.66 5.67 4.26
C THR A 81 -7.72 4.95 2.91
N PRO A 82 -8.88 4.50 2.37
CA PRO A 82 -8.95 3.91 1.04
C PRO A 82 -8.51 4.88 -0.07
N GLY A 83 -8.87 6.17 0.07
CA GLY A 83 -8.43 7.20 -0.87
C GLY A 83 -6.92 7.41 -0.83
N ALA A 84 -6.34 7.51 0.38
CA ALA A 84 -4.89 7.58 0.55
C ALA A 84 -4.20 6.32 0.01
N ALA A 85 -4.77 5.14 0.25
CA ALA A 85 -4.25 3.87 -0.24
C ALA A 85 -4.27 3.78 -1.76
N ALA A 86 -5.35 4.22 -2.40
CA ALA A 86 -5.45 4.25 -3.86
C ALA A 86 -4.38 5.17 -4.47
N VAL A 87 -4.21 6.37 -3.91
CA VAL A 87 -3.15 7.30 -4.36
C VAL A 87 -1.77 6.69 -4.16
N CYS A 88 -1.48 6.13 -2.97
CA CYS A 88 -0.19 5.48 -2.71
C CYS A 88 0.07 4.29 -3.64
N GLY A 89 -0.93 3.44 -3.88
CA GLY A 89 -0.81 2.29 -4.77
C GLY A 89 -0.56 2.69 -6.22
N LEU A 90 -1.26 3.70 -6.74
CA LEU A 90 -1.04 4.23 -8.09
C LEU A 90 0.35 4.87 -8.24
N VAL A 91 0.80 5.64 -7.25
CA VAL A 91 2.14 6.24 -7.25
C VAL A 91 3.21 5.14 -7.22
N ALA A 92 3.02 4.10 -6.40
CA ALA A 92 3.96 3.00 -6.33
C ALA A 92 4.00 2.19 -7.65
N TYR A 93 2.84 1.86 -8.21
CA TYR A 93 2.75 1.15 -9.49
C TYR A 93 3.39 1.95 -10.63
N GLY A 94 3.04 3.24 -10.77
CA GLY A 94 3.61 4.10 -11.81
C GLY A 94 5.10 4.41 -11.60
N GLY A 95 5.58 4.45 -10.35
CA GLY A 95 6.97 4.73 -10.03
C GLY A 95 7.90 3.52 -10.09
N VAL A 96 7.35 2.31 -9.98
CA VAL A 96 8.13 1.06 -9.96
C VAL A 96 7.91 0.25 -11.23
N GLU A 97 6.68 -0.17 -11.52
CA GLU A 97 6.38 -1.12 -12.60
C GLU A 97 6.58 -0.50 -13.98
N VAL A 98 6.07 0.71 -14.21
CA VAL A 98 6.20 1.40 -15.51
C VAL A 98 7.68 1.57 -15.93
N PRO A 99 8.57 2.13 -15.09
CA PRO A 99 9.98 2.21 -15.47
C PRO A 99 10.67 0.84 -15.58
N LEU A 100 10.28 -0.16 -14.78
CA LEU A 100 10.78 -1.53 -14.93
C LEU A 100 10.43 -2.11 -16.30
N GLN A 101 9.20 -1.91 -16.76
CA GLN A 101 8.74 -2.34 -18.08
C GLN A 101 9.50 -1.63 -19.21
N ILE A 102 9.71 -0.31 -19.08
CA ILE A 102 10.48 0.47 -20.07
C ILE A 102 11.93 -0.02 -20.17
N LEU A 103 12.57 -0.36 -19.04
CA LEU A 103 13.96 -0.83 -19.02
C LEU A 103 14.13 -2.30 -19.46
N SER A 104 13.05 -3.08 -19.51
CA SER A 104 13.06 -4.50 -19.87
C SER A 104 12.54 -4.79 -21.29
N ALA A 105 12.01 -3.78 -21.98
CA ALA A 105 11.65 -3.82 -23.40
C ALA A 105 12.86 -3.55 -24.31
#